data_AF-A0A4Q4XDW7-F1
#
_entry.id   AF-A0A4Q4XDW7-F1
#
_cell.length_a   1.000
_cell.length_b   1.000
_cell.length_c   1.000
_cell.angle_alpha   90.00
_cell.angle_beta   90.00
_cell.angle_gamma   90.00
#
_symmetry.space_group_name_H-M   'P 1'
#
loop_
_entity.id
_entity.type
_entity.pdbx_description
1 polymer ?
#
loop_
_entity_poly.entity_id
_entity_poly.type
_entity_poly.pdbx_seq_one_letter_code
_entity_poly.pdbx_strand_id
1 'polypeptide(L)'
;MFGDITRFLLDTIFSLFGAALLLRAWTQAVRLSPRNPLSQAIFQLTGWLVHPLRRVIPATGYIDWSSLVAAYVTALVYLFLLVASVGVSPMALVPMGFVAALFTVLKWAFNVLVWVTIASAVLSWMGPASPMGAVLNTLVDPLLRPIRRVVPPLGGRLDLSPLILLVIAQAYADGCIWPASQKDIMNAWKTALIYAIAVLAPALTACTAGGAVAGGVAGHEITHSTAGTIGGAAAGAVIGHELSK
;
A
#
# COMPACT_ATOMS: atom_id res chain seq x y z
N MET A 1 -1.23 -21.97 -4.25
CA MET A 1 -2.47 -21.57 -3.56
C MET A 1 -2.31 -21.53 -2.04
N PHE A 2 -2.21 -22.65 -1.30
CA PHE A 2 -2.09 -22.58 0.17
C PHE A 2 -0.83 -21.85 0.67
N GLY A 3 0.32 -22.04 0.02
CA GLY A 3 1.56 -21.33 0.37
C GLY A 3 1.47 -19.82 0.19
N ASP A 4 0.75 -19.35 -0.83
CA ASP A 4 0.60 -17.91 -1.13
C ASP A 4 -0.26 -17.22 -0.07
N ILE A 5 -1.34 -17.88 0.35
CA ILE A 5 -2.22 -17.41 1.43
C ILE A 5 -1.44 -17.34 2.74
N THR A 6 -0.68 -18.38 3.09
CA THR A 6 0.15 -18.39 4.32
C THR A 6 1.17 -17.25 4.32
N ARG A 7 1.87 -17.02 3.19
CA ARG A 7 2.83 -15.91 3.06
C ARG A 7 2.16 -14.55 3.19
N PHE A 8 1.00 -14.36 2.56
CA PHE A 8 0.23 -13.12 2.66
C PHE A 8 -0.22 -12.85 4.10
N LEU A 9 -0.75 -13.87 4.80
CA LEU A 9 -1.16 -13.75 6.20
C LEU A 9 0.02 -13.44 7.12
N LEU A 10 1.14 -14.13 6.95
CA LEU A 10 2.38 -13.84 7.68
C LEU A 10 2.84 -12.42 7.42
N ASP A 11 2.97 -11.99 6.16
CA ASP A 11 3.42 -10.63 5.83
C ASP A 11 2.48 -9.58 6.41
N THR A 12 1.16 -9.77 6.31
CA THR A 12 0.18 -8.82 6.85
C THR A 12 0.26 -8.72 8.37
N ILE A 13 0.23 -9.84 9.09
CA ILE A 13 0.23 -9.84 10.56
C ILE A 13 1.56 -9.28 11.10
N PHE A 14 2.69 -9.78 10.59
CA PHE A 14 4.00 -9.36 11.08
C PHE A 14 4.37 -7.94 10.66
N SER A 15 3.99 -7.50 9.46
CA SER A 15 4.25 -6.11 9.04
C SER A 15 3.42 -5.10 9.82
N LEU A 16 2.14 -5.39 10.11
CA LEU A 16 1.31 -4.52 10.94
C LEU A 16 1.82 -4.47 12.39
N PHE A 17 2.21 -5.62 12.94
CA PHE A 17 2.74 -5.68 14.30
C PHE A 17 4.11 -5.02 14.42
N GLY A 18 5.01 -5.27 13.46
CA GLY A 18 6.30 -4.59 13.34
C GLY A 18 6.17 -3.08 13.16
N ALA A 19 5.21 -2.65 12.34
CA ALA A 19 4.85 -1.24 12.17
C ALA A 19 4.38 -0.61 13.49
N ALA A 20 3.55 -1.31 14.28
CA ALA A 20 3.11 -0.82 15.59
C ALA A 20 4.28 -0.65 16.58
N LEU A 21 5.23 -1.59 16.60
CA LEU A 21 6.45 -1.49 17.44
C LEU A 21 7.35 -0.33 17.03
N LEU A 22 7.54 -0.13 15.73
CA LEU A 22 8.31 1.00 15.19
C LEU A 22 7.62 2.34 15.45
N LEU A 23 6.31 2.39 15.27
CA LEU A 23 5.51 3.57 15.58
C LEU A 23 5.57 3.90 17.08
N ARG A 24 5.58 2.89 17.96
CA ARG A 24 5.84 3.08 19.40
C ARG A 24 7.18 3.74 19.66
N ALA A 25 8.25 3.24 19.05
CA ALA A 25 9.58 3.84 19.18
C ALA A 25 9.60 5.30 18.66
N TRP A 26 8.93 5.54 17.53
CA TRP A 26 8.83 6.87 16.92
C TRP A 26 8.04 7.86 17.77
N THR A 27 6.89 7.46 18.31
CA THR A 27 6.07 8.33 19.18
C THR A 27 6.84 8.80 20.42
N GLN A 28 7.72 7.96 20.97
CA GLN A 28 8.61 8.33 22.06
C GLN A 28 9.73 9.28 21.59
N ALA A 29 10.32 9.01 20.42
CA ALA A 29 11.34 9.89 19.83
C ALA A 29 10.83 11.32 19.59
N VAL A 30 9.58 11.45 19.14
CA VAL A 30 8.92 12.75 18.88
C VAL A 30 8.30 13.36 20.15
N ARG A 31 8.33 12.64 21.30
CA ARG A 31 7.73 13.06 22.57
C ARG A 31 6.23 13.32 22.48
N LEU A 32 5.52 12.49 21.72
CA LEU A 32 4.06 12.55 21.63
C LEU A 32 3.44 12.20 23.00
N SER A 33 2.40 12.93 23.42
CA SER A 33 1.80 12.72 24.74
C SER A 33 1.17 11.31 24.85
N PRO A 34 1.45 10.55 25.93
CA PRO A 34 0.90 9.20 26.10
C PRO A 34 -0.63 9.15 26.25
N ARG A 35 -1.26 10.30 26.50
CA ARG A 35 -2.70 10.41 26.71
C ARG A 35 -3.50 10.40 25.40
N ASN A 36 -2.84 10.57 24.25
CA ASN A 36 -3.52 10.53 22.96
C ASN A 36 -4.05 9.12 22.65
N PRO A 37 -5.25 8.98 22.06
CA PRO A 37 -5.86 7.67 21.80
C PRO A 37 -4.99 6.78 20.90
N LEU A 38 -4.31 7.37 19.90
CA LEU A 38 -3.35 6.63 19.05
C LEU A 38 -2.19 6.04 19.86
N SER A 39 -1.55 6.86 20.71
CA SER A 39 -0.47 6.39 21.57
C SER A 39 -0.96 5.30 22.52
N GLN A 40 -2.14 5.46 23.12
CA GLN A 40 -2.69 4.42 23.99
C GLN A 40 -2.91 3.10 23.23
N ALA A 41 -3.52 3.13 22.04
CA ALA A 41 -3.76 1.95 21.22
C ALA A 41 -2.45 1.22 20.87
N ILE A 42 -1.44 1.96 20.40
CA ILE A 42 -0.12 1.40 20.09
C ILE A 42 0.50 0.76 21.32
N PHE A 43 0.43 1.42 22.48
CA PHE A 43 1.08 0.95 23.69
C PHE A 43 0.38 -0.27 24.30
N GLN A 44 -0.94 -0.38 24.16
CA GLN A 44 -1.73 -1.55 24.55
C GLN A 44 -1.43 -2.75 23.64
N LEU A 45 -1.46 -2.55 22.31
CA LEU A 45 -1.21 -3.62 21.34
C LEU A 45 0.20 -4.22 21.43
N THR A 46 1.19 -3.39 21.72
CA THR A 46 2.62 -3.79 21.78
C THR A 46 3.11 -4.08 23.19
N GLY A 47 2.35 -3.69 24.22
CA GLY A 47 2.79 -3.67 25.61
C GLY A 47 3.16 -5.06 26.13
N TRP A 48 2.40 -6.09 25.76
CA TRP A 48 2.62 -7.47 26.18
C TRP A 48 3.99 -8.01 25.75
N LEU A 49 4.52 -7.55 24.62
CA LEU A 49 5.84 -7.96 24.12
C LEU A 49 6.97 -7.04 24.62
N VAL A 50 6.72 -5.73 24.67
CA VAL A 50 7.76 -4.74 25.03
C VAL A 50 8.03 -4.72 26.53
N HIS A 51 7.01 -4.89 27.38
CA HIS A 51 7.16 -4.86 28.83
C HIS A 51 8.08 -5.95 29.41
N PRO A 52 8.01 -7.23 28.99
CA PRO A 52 8.99 -8.23 29.44
C PRO A 52 10.39 -7.91 28.94
N LEU A 53 10.54 -7.40 27.71
CA LEU A 53 11.83 -7.07 27.12
C LEU A 53 12.50 -5.86 27.82
N ARG A 54 11.71 -4.93 28.34
CA ARG A 54 12.18 -3.80 29.17
C ARG A 54 12.87 -4.22 30.46
N ARG A 55 12.71 -5.47 30.91
CA ARG A 55 13.46 -5.99 32.07
C ARG A 55 14.93 -6.23 31.75
N VAL A 56 15.26 -6.52 30.49
CA VAL A 56 16.63 -6.79 30.04
C VAL A 56 17.26 -5.53 29.45
N ILE A 57 16.50 -4.78 28.65
CA ILE A 57 17.00 -3.59 27.95
C ILE A 57 16.14 -2.40 28.37
N PRO A 58 16.60 -1.54 29.30
CA PRO A 58 15.84 -0.38 29.73
C PRO A 58 15.70 0.63 28.57
N ALA A 59 14.60 1.37 28.58
CA ALA A 59 14.39 2.47 27.64
C ALA A 59 15.24 3.67 28.09
N THR A 60 16.36 3.92 27.41
CA THR A 60 17.29 5.00 27.76
C THR A 60 17.08 6.23 26.85
N GLY A 61 16.68 7.36 27.45
CA GLY A 61 16.64 8.66 26.78
C GLY A 61 15.40 8.89 25.92
N TYR A 62 15.61 9.40 24.70
CA TYR A 62 14.55 9.81 23.77
C TYR A 62 14.03 8.66 22.90
N ILE A 63 14.85 7.62 22.69
CA ILE A 63 14.56 6.49 21.80
C ILE A 63 14.27 5.26 22.66
N ASP A 64 13.16 4.57 22.37
CA ASP A 64 12.79 3.33 23.03
C ASP A 64 13.54 2.14 22.42
N TRP A 65 14.78 1.91 22.87
CA TRP A 65 15.60 0.77 22.42
C TRP A 65 14.90 -0.58 22.60
N SER A 66 14.07 -0.73 23.65
CA SER A 66 13.31 -1.95 23.88
C SER A 66 12.31 -2.21 22.74
N SER A 67 11.68 -1.17 22.21
CA SER A 67 10.76 -1.29 21.07
C SER A 67 11.49 -1.62 19.76
N LEU A 68 12.69 -1.08 19.54
CA LEU A 68 13.51 -1.41 18.36
C LEU A 68 13.99 -2.87 18.39
N VAL A 69 14.45 -3.34 19.55
CA VAL A 69 14.85 -4.74 19.71
C VAL A 69 13.64 -5.67 19.56
N ALA A 70 12.48 -5.31 20.11
CA ALA A 70 11.24 -6.07 19.89
C ALA A 70 10.87 -6.15 18.39
N ALA A 71 11.02 -5.06 17.64
CA ALA A 71 10.77 -5.04 16.20
C ALA A 71 11.77 -5.96 15.46
N TYR A 72 13.04 -5.96 15.86
CA TYR A 72 14.05 -6.83 15.29
C TYR A 72 13.79 -8.32 15.58
N VAL A 73 13.43 -8.66 16.82
CA VAL A 73 13.02 -10.03 17.19
C VAL A 73 11.79 -10.46 16.39
N THR A 74 10.81 -9.56 16.24
CA THR A 74 9.62 -9.81 15.41
C THR A 74 9.99 -10.08 13.95
N ALA A 75 10.95 -9.35 13.39
CA ALA A 75 11.46 -9.58 12.04
C ALA A 75 12.17 -10.94 11.90
N LEU A 76 12.96 -11.35 12.91
CA LEU A 76 13.58 -12.68 12.93
C LEU A 76 12.53 -13.79 12.93
N VAL A 77 11.51 -13.67 13.78
CA VAL A 77 10.41 -14.65 13.85
C VAL A 77 9.64 -14.70 12.53
N TYR A 78 9.36 -13.55 11.92
CA TYR A 78 8.73 -13.46 10.61
C TYR A 78 9.54 -14.21 9.54
N LEU A 79 10.83 -13.92 9.42
CA LEU A 79 11.70 -14.56 8.42
C LEU A 79 11.84 -16.06 8.65
N PHE A 80 11.94 -16.49 9.90
CA PHE A 80 12.00 -17.90 10.26
C PHE A 80 10.73 -18.64 9.81
N LEU A 81 9.55 -18.10 10.12
CA LEU A 81 8.26 -18.67 9.73
C LEU A 81 8.07 -18.64 8.21
N LEU A 82 8.51 -17.57 7.55
CA LEU A 82 8.46 -17.44 6.10
C LEU A 82 9.29 -18.54 5.43
N VAL A 83 10.54 -18.74 5.84
CA VAL A 83 11.43 -19.77 5.28
C VAL A 83 10.89 -21.18 5.56
N ALA A 84 10.42 -21.42 6.79
CA ALA A 84 9.80 -22.69 7.17
C ALA A 84 8.57 -23.02 6.30
N SER A 85 7.77 -22.01 5.93
CA SER A 85 6.59 -22.19 5.07
C SER A 85 6.92 -22.64 3.64
N VAL A 86 8.17 -22.50 3.20
CA VAL A 86 8.65 -22.94 1.87
C VAL A 86 9.34 -24.32 1.94
N GLY A 87 9.45 -24.92 3.12
CA GLY A 87 10.11 -26.22 3.31
C GLY A 87 11.64 -26.14 3.33
N VAL A 88 12.21 -24.94 3.37
CA VAL A 88 13.65 -24.74 3.58
C VAL A 88 13.94 -24.77 5.07
N SER A 89 15.04 -25.43 5.49
CA SER A 89 15.42 -25.46 6.90
C SER A 89 15.84 -24.05 7.37
N PRO A 90 15.16 -23.47 8.36
CA PRO A 90 15.48 -22.10 8.80
C PRO A 90 16.91 -21.96 9.36
N MET A 91 17.45 -23.05 9.91
CA MET A 91 18.82 -23.12 10.44
C MET A 91 19.88 -22.86 9.37
N ALA A 92 19.62 -23.21 8.10
CA ALA A 92 20.56 -23.01 7.01
C ALA A 92 20.80 -21.53 6.67
N LEU A 93 19.84 -20.65 7.03
CA LEU A 93 19.88 -19.24 6.70
C LEU A 93 20.21 -18.35 7.90
N VAL A 94 20.55 -18.90 9.07
CA VAL A 94 20.74 -18.12 10.31
C VAL A 94 21.73 -16.94 10.15
N PRO A 95 22.94 -17.10 9.57
CA PRO A 95 23.87 -15.98 9.42
C PRO A 95 23.32 -14.86 8.53
N MET A 96 22.65 -15.22 7.42
CA MET A 96 22.04 -14.26 6.51
C MET A 96 20.71 -13.69 7.06
N GLY A 97 20.03 -14.45 7.92
CA GLY A 97 18.76 -14.12 8.54
C GLY A 97 18.86 -12.92 9.49
N PHE A 98 19.96 -12.78 10.22
CA PHE A 98 20.20 -11.59 11.05
C PHE A 98 20.33 -10.31 10.23
N VAL A 99 21.03 -10.37 9.10
CA VAL A 99 21.16 -9.24 8.18
C VAL A 99 19.82 -8.96 7.49
N ALA A 100 19.14 -10.00 7.01
CA ALA A 100 17.82 -9.87 6.40
C ALA A 100 16.77 -9.30 7.36
N ALA A 101 16.85 -9.62 8.66
CA ALA A 101 15.97 -9.06 9.68
C ALA A 101 16.18 -7.55 9.82
N LEU A 102 17.43 -7.07 9.75
CA LEU A 102 17.72 -5.63 9.80
C LEU A 102 17.09 -4.91 8.62
N PHE A 103 17.24 -5.46 7.40
CA PHE A 103 16.58 -4.91 6.21
C PHE A 103 15.04 -4.98 6.30
N THR A 104 14.50 -6.02 6.92
CA THR A 104 13.06 -6.18 7.13
C THR A 104 12.51 -5.11 8.07
N VAL A 105 13.20 -4.84 9.19
CA VAL A 105 12.83 -3.73 10.09
C VAL A 105 12.93 -2.39 9.35
N LEU A 106 13.97 -2.18 8.54
CA LEU A 106 14.12 -0.96 7.75
C LEU A 106 12.97 -0.80 6.74
N LYS A 107 12.58 -1.87 6.05
CA LYS A 107 11.42 -1.90 5.14
C LYS A 107 10.14 -1.52 5.88
N TRP A 108 9.89 -2.09 7.06
CA TRP A 108 8.72 -1.74 7.86
C TRP A 108 8.76 -0.29 8.35
N ALA A 109 9.93 0.22 8.76
CA ALA A 109 10.09 1.60 9.20
C ALA A 109 9.81 2.59 8.06
N PHE A 110 10.31 2.29 6.87
CA PHE A 110 10.01 3.05 5.66
C PHE A 110 8.52 3.01 5.34
N ASN A 111 7.88 1.85 5.43
CA ASN A 111 6.44 1.70 5.19
C ASN A 111 5.62 2.55 6.18
N VAL A 112 5.97 2.52 7.47
CA VAL A 112 5.35 3.39 8.48
C VAL A 112 5.50 4.86 8.13
N LEU A 113 6.71 5.29 7.74
CA LEU A 113 6.97 6.68 7.34
C LEU A 113 6.05 7.11 6.18
N VAL A 114 5.94 6.27 5.14
CA VAL A 114 5.09 6.53 3.98
C VAL A 114 3.62 6.64 4.40
N TRP A 115 3.09 5.66 5.13
CA TRP A 115 1.68 5.66 5.52
C TRP A 115 1.31 6.80 6.46
N VAL A 116 2.15 7.12 7.45
CA VAL A 116 1.92 8.25 8.35
C VAL A 116 1.95 9.57 7.58
N THR A 117 2.84 9.71 6.59
CA THR A 117 2.91 10.91 5.73
C THR A 117 1.69 11.04 4.83
N ILE A 118 1.24 9.93 4.21
CA ILE A 118 -0.01 9.91 3.43
C ILE A 118 -1.19 10.32 4.30
N ALA A 119 -1.31 9.73 5.50
CA ALA A 119 -2.39 10.07 6.42
C ALA A 119 -2.35 11.56 6.83
N SER A 120 -1.15 12.11 7.07
CA SER A 120 -0.98 13.54 7.34
C SER A 120 -1.37 14.41 6.14
N ALA A 121 -1.02 14.02 4.91
CA ALA A 121 -1.37 14.74 3.69
C ALA A 121 -2.89 14.78 3.48
N VAL A 122 -3.55 13.63 3.63
CA VAL A 122 -5.02 13.52 3.50
C VAL A 122 -5.71 14.38 4.54
N LEU A 123 -5.30 14.33 5.82
CA LEU A 123 -5.91 15.16 6.86
C LEU A 123 -5.63 16.65 6.68
N SER A 124 -4.53 17.04 6.03
CA SER A 124 -4.27 18.46 5.73
C SER A 124 -5.33 19.06 4.81
N TRP A 125 -5.84 18.29 3.84
CA TRP A 125 -6.90 18.72 2.92
C TRP A 125 -8.27 18.80 3.59
N MET A 126 -8.49 18.04 4.67
CA MET A 126 -9.73 18.09 5.45
C MET A 126 -9.81 19.30 6.39
N GLY A 127 -8.71 20.02 6.59
CA GLY A 127 -8.64 21.28 7.34
C GLY A 127 -8.10 21.16 8.77
N PRO A 128 -7.76 22.31 9.40
CA PRO A 128 -6.91 22.36 10.61
C PRO A 128 -7.58 21.89 11.91
N ALA A 129 -8.90 21.74 11.93
CA ALA A 129 -9.69 21.52 13.16
C ALA A 129 -9.75 20.05 13.63
N SER A 130 -9.12 19.11 12.93
CA SER A 130 -9.18 17.71 13.32
C SER A 130 -8.16 17.39 14.43
N PRO A 131 -8.59 16.81 15.58
CA PRO A 131 -7.67 16.44 16.66
C PRO A 131 -6.63 15.40 16.20
N MET A 132 -6.99 14.55 15.23
CA MET A 132 -6.09 13.58 14.63
C MET A 132 -5.04 14.23 13.73
N GLY A 133 -5.39 15.30 13.03
CA GLY A 133 -4.47 16.06 12.17
C GLY A 133 -3.31 16.66 12.97
N ALA A 134 -3.58 17.17 14.18
CA ALA A 134 -2.53 17.69 15.07
C ALA A 134 -1.54 16.59 15.49
N VAL A 135 -2.02 15.38 15.78
CA VAL A 135 -1.18 14.24 16.15
C VAL A 135 -0.30 13.79 15.00
N LEU A 136 -0.87 13.62 13.80
CA LEU A 136 -0.10 13.22 12.62
C LEU A 136 0.91 14.29 12.22
N ASN A 137 0.50 15.57 12.22
CA ASN A 137 1.43 16.67 11.95
C ASN A 137 2.61 16.62 12.92
N THR A 138 2.39 16.39 14.21
CA THR A 138 3.48 16.24 15.18
C THR A 138 4.42 15.08 14.83
N LEU A 139 3.87 13.92 14.41
CA LEU A 139 4.66 12.75 14.03
C LEU A 139 5.53 12.97 12.79
N VAL A 140 5.04 13.70 11.79
CA VAL A 140 5.78 13.94 10.53
C VAL A 140 6.56 15.27 10.57
N ASP A 141 6.28 16.17 11.51
CA ASP A 141 6.95 17.46 11.65
C ASP A 141 8.48 17.40 11.60
N PRO A 142 9.20 16.51 12.33
CA PRO A 142 10.66 16.45 12.23
C PRO A 142 11.16 16.12 10.82
N LEU A 143 10.37 15.37 10.03
CA LEU A 143 10.69 15.02 8.64
C LEU A 143 10.28 16.12 7.65
N LEU A 144 9.18 16.83 7.93
CA LEU A 144 8.67 17.91 7.08
C LEU A 144 9.37 19.25 7.34
N ARG A 145 9.93 19.48 8.53
CA ARG A 145 10.61 20.74 8.90
C ARG A 145 11.66 21.18 7.88
N PRO A 146 12.60 20.31 7.42
CA PRO A 146 13.57 20.70 6.40
C PRO A 146 12.92 21.09 5.07
N ILE A 147 11.86 20.39 4.67
CA ILE A 147 11.15 20.64 3.40
C ILE A 147 10.34 21.94 3.48
N ARG A 148 9.65 22.18 4.60
CA ARG A 148 8.86 23.39 4.88
C ARG A 148 9.71 24.66 4.91
N ARG A 149 11.03 24.55 5.13
CA ARG A 149 11.95 25.69 4.99
C ARG A 149 12.16 26.12 3.55
N VAL A 150 12.05 25.19 2.59
CA VAL A 150 12.25 25.47 1.15
C VAL A 150 10.92 25.77 0.46
N VAL A 151 9.88 25.00 0.79
CA VAL A 151 8.53 25.16 0.22
C VAL A 151 7.53 25.38 1.35
N PRO A 152 7.28 26.66 1.72
CA PRO A 152 6.25 27.01 2.69
C PRO A 152 4.86 26.57 2.22
N PRO A 153 3.94 26.29 3.16
CA PRO A 153 2.58 25.90 2.80
C PRO A 153 1.83 27.01 2.05
N LEU A 154 1.26 26.67 0.89
CA LEU A 154 0.55 27.63 0.04
C LEU A 154 -0.83 27.91 0.66
N GLY A 155 -1.02 29.13 1.16
CA GLY A 155 -2.32 29.59 1.69
C GLY A 155 -2.76 28.96 3.02
N GLY A 156 -1.85 28.37 3.79
CA GLY A 156 -2.08 27.85 5.15
C GLY A 156 -3.05 26.65 5.27
N ARG A 157 -3.69 26.24 4.17
CA ARG A 157 -4.63 25.10 4.11
C ARG A 157 -4.14 23.95 3.24
N LEU A 158 -3.24 24.22 2.28
CA LEU A 158 -2.71 23.21 1.36
C LEU A 158 -1.21 23.01 1.61
N ASP A 159 -0.88 22.01 2.41
CA ASP A 159 0.50 21.61 2.67
C ASP A 159 0.94 20.60 1.58
N LEU A 160 1.76 21.04 0.63
CA LEU A 160 2.39 20.15 -0.38
C LEU A 160 3.64 19.44 0.15
N SER A 161 4.18 19.85 1.31
CA SER A 161 5.39 19.28 1.90
C SER A 161 5.31 17.75 2.13
N PRO A 162 4.18 17.18 2.60
CA PRO A 162 3.99 15.73 2.69
C PRO A 162 4.11 15.02 1.34
N LEU A 163 3.58 15.60 0.27
CA LEU A 163 3.67 15.02 -1.08
C LEU A 163 5.12 15.01 -1.56
N ILE A 164 5.87 16.09 -1.32
CA ILE A 164 7.30 16.16 -1.65
C ILE A 164 8.09 15.11 -0.85
N LEU A 165 7.82 14.97 0.47
CA LEU A 165 8.43 13.94 1.30
C LEU A 165 8.13 12.54 0.73
N LEU A 166 6.90 12.28 0.29
CA LEU A 166 6.53 11.01 -0.32
C LEU A 166 7.30 10.73 -1.61
N VAL A 167 7.43 11.73 -2.49
CA VAL A 167 8.20 11.57 -3.73
C VAL A 167 9.67 11.27 -3.43
N ILE A 168 10.28 11.99 -2.48
CA ILE A 168 11.67 11.75 -2.07
C ILE A 168 11.83 10.36 -1.45
N ALA A 169 10.92 9.99 -0.54
CA ALA A 169 10.93 8.70 0.13
C ALA A 169 10.81 7.56 -0.89
N GLN A 170 9.83 7.63 -1.79
CA GLN A 170 9.61 6.62 -2.82
C GLN A 170 10.81 6.52 -3.76
N ALA A 171 11.35 7.64 -4.25
CA ALA A 171 12.54 7.64 -5.09
C ALA A 171 13.75 6.99 -4.40
N TYR A 172 13.92 7.22 -3.09
CA TYR A 172 14.97 6.59 -2.31
C TYR A 172 14.76 5.09 -2.14
N ALA A 173 13.54 4.64 -1.78
CA ALA A 173 13.23 3.22 -1.65
C ALA A 173 13.37 2.48 -2.98
N ASP A 174 12.91 3.08 -4.06
CA ASP A 174 13.00 2.59 -5.43
C ASP A 174 14.43 2.55 -5.99
N GLY A 175 15.35 3.30 -5.40
CA GLY A 175 16.76 3.33 -5.78
C GLY A 175 17.64 2.42 -4.91
N CYS A 176 17.34 2.35 -3.61
CA CYS A 176 18.19 1.71 -2.60
C CYS A 176 17.65 0.37 -2.07
N ILE A 177 16.33 0.24 -1.92
CA ILE A 177 15.67 -0.94 -1.31
C ILE A 177 15.18 -1.92 -2.39
N TRP A 178 14.75 -1.41 -3.54
CA TRP A 178 14.22 -2.21 -4.64
C TRP A 178 15.07 -2.04 -5.91
N PRO A 179 16.00 -2.97 -6.20
CA PRO A 179 16.82 -2.87 -7.41
C PRO A 179 15.92 -2.91 -8.65
N ALA A 180 16.32 -2.17 -9.70
CA ALA A 180 15.57 -1.96 -10.95
C ALA A 180 14.96 -3.24 -11.56
N SER A 181 15.61 -4.39 -11.37
CA SER A 181 15.17 -5.73 -11.78
C SER A 181 13.72 -6.06 -11.42
N GLN A 182 13.20 -5.56 -10.30
CA GLN A 182 11.87 -5.93 -9.84
C GLN A 182 10.79 -4.89 -10.24
N LYS A 183 11.20 -3.70 -10.73
CA LYS A 183 10.32 -2.75 -11.44
C LYS A 183 9.93 -3.27 -12.81
N ASP A 184 10.85 -3.96 -13.49
CA ASP A 184 10.60 -4.56 -14.81
C ASP A 184 9.49 -5.61 -14.74
N ILE A 185 9.46 -6.41 -13.66
CA ILE A 185 8.41 -7.40 -13.42
C ILE A 185 7.05 -6.71 -13.24
N MET A 186 6.98 -5.65 -12.43
CA MET A 186 5.71 -4.96 -12.17
C MET A 186 5.21 -4.15 -13.37
N ASN A 187 6.12 -3.63 -14.19
CA ASN A 187 5.79 -3.01 -15.48
C ASN A 187 5.31 -4.06 -16.50
N ALA A 188 5.89 -5.26 -16.52
CA ALA A 188 5.45 -6.37 -17.35
C ALA A 188 4.02 -6.84 -16.99
N TRP A 189 3.65 -6.86 -15.71
CA TRP A 189 2.27 -7.15 -15.30
C TRP A 189 1.31 -6.03 -15.66
N LYS A 190 1.71 -4.75 -15.52
CA LYS A 190 0.89 -3.61 -15.97
C LYS A 190 0.66 -3.64 -17.47
N THR A 191 1.68 -3.91 -18.27
CA THR A 191 1.53 -4.05 -19.72
C THR A 191 0.71 -5.27 -20.07
N ALA A 192 0.93 -6.43 -19.44
CA ALA A 192 0.10 -7.62 -19.63
C ALA A 192 -1.37 -7.38 -19.28
N LEU A 193 -1.66 -6.62 -18.23
CA LEU A 193 -3.03 -6.28 -17.82
C LEU A 193 -3.68 -5.29 -18.79
N ILE A 194 -2.92 -4.31 -19.30
CA ILE A 194 -3.37 -3.41 -20.39
C ILE A 194 -3.64 -4.21 -21.66
N TYR A 195 -2.76 -5.14 -22.04
CA TYR A 195 -2.97 -6.02 -23.20
C TYR A 195 -4.16 -6.96 -22.99
N ALA A 196 -4.35 -7.53 -21.80
CA ALA A 196 -5.51 -8.35 -21.50
C ALA A 196 -6.82 -7.53 -21.60
N ILE A 197 -6.84 -6.30 -21.09
CA ILE A 197 -7.98 -5.38 -21.25
C ILE A 197 -8.19 -5.02 -22.74
N ALA A 198 -7.11 -4.73 -23.48
CA ALA A 198 -7.19 -4.39 -24.90
C ALA A 198 -7.60 -5.58 -25.79
N VAL A 199 -7.31 -6.82 -25.38
CA VAL A 199 -7.70 -8.05 -26.08
C VAL A 199 -9.12 -8.49 -25.70
N LEU A 200 -9.58 -8.19 -24.48
CA LEU A 200 -10.94 -8.49 -24.01
C LEU A 200 -11.95 -7.38 -24.35
N ALA A 201 -11.52 -6.14 -24.55
CA ALA A 201 -12.41 -5.04 -24.97
C ALA A 201 -13.13 -5.30 -26.30
N PRO A 202 -12.50 -5.90 -27.34
CA PRO A 202 -13.17 -6.31 -28.57
C PRO A 202 -14.27 -7.36 -28.35
N ALA A 203 -14.13 -8.23 -27.35
CA ALA A 203 -15.13 -9.25 -27.04
C ALA A 203 -16.45 -8.63 -26.52
N LEU A 204 -16.39 -7.45 -25.88
CA LEU A 204 -17.57 -6.69 -25.46
C LEU A 204 -18.25 -5.95 -26.63
N THR A 205 -17.51 -5.64 -27.71
CA THR A 205 -18.06 -5.05 -28.94
C THR A 205 -18.55 -6.07 -29.96
N ALA A 206 -18.22 -7.35 -29.79
CA ALA A 206 -18.68 -8.42 -30.66
C ALA A 206 -20.20 -8.67 -30.53
N CYS A 207 -20.78 -8.45 -29.34
CA CYS A 207 -22.22 -8.59 -29.10
C CYS A 207 -23.06 -7.51 -29.81
N THR A 208 -22.56 -6.27 -29.87
CA THR A 208 -23.22 -5.16 -30.58
C THR A 208 -23.09 -5.27 -32.09
N ALA A 209 -21.92 -5.65 -32.60
CA ALA A 209 -21.71 -5.89 -34.03
C ALA A 209 -22.52 -7.09 -34.53
N GLY A 210 -22.58 -8.18 -33.76
CA GLY A 210 -23.39 -9.37 -34.08
C GLY A 210 -24.89 -9.06 -34.12
N GLY A 211 -25.39 -8.30 -33.13
CA GLY A 211 -26.79 -7.83 -33.11
C GLY A 211 -27.13 -6.95 -34.31
N ALA A 212 -26.23 -6.03 -34.71
CA ALA A 212 -26.44 -5.16 -35.86
C ALA A 212 -26.54 -5.93 -37.19
N VAL A 213 -25.67 -6.92 -37.40
CA VAL A 213 -25.70 -7.73 -38.62
C VAL A 213 -26.95 -8.61 -38.68
N ALA A 214 -27.28 -9.30 -37.58
CA ALA A 214 -28.48 -10.14 -37.51
C ALA A 214 -29.78 -9.33 -37.69
N GLY A 215 -29.87 -8.16 -37.04
CA GLY A 215 -31.01 -7.27 -37.18
C GLY A 215 -31.16 -6.70 -38.60
N GLY A 216 -30.05 -6.38 -39.27
CA GLY A 216 -30.06 -5.90 -40.65
C GLY A 216 -30.55 -6.94 -41.66
N VAL A 217 -30.11 -8.19 -41.50
CA VAL A 217 -30.58 -9.32 -42.33
C VAL A 217 -32.08 -9.56 -42.11
N ALA A 218 -32.54 -9.59 -40.86
CA ALA A 218 -33.96 -9.76 -40.54
C ALA A 218 -34.82 -8.61 -41.08
N GLY A 219 -34.36 -7.36 -40.96
CA GLY A 219 -35.07 -6.19 -41.48
C GLY A 219 -35.16 -6.16 -43.02
N HIS A 220 -34.13 -6.67 -43.71
CA HIS A 220 -34.15 -6.83 -45.16
C HIS A 220 -35.15 -7.90 -45.60
N GLU A 221 -35.16 -9.06 -44.94
CA GLU A 221 -36.09 -10.16 -45.27
C GLU A 221 -37.56 -9.77 -45.06
N ILE A 222 -37.87 -8.95 -44.06
CA ILE A 222 -39.27 -8.56 -43.77
C ILE A 222 -39.79 -7.51 -44.76
N THR A 223 -38.92 -6.64 -45.27
CA THR A 223 -39.34 -5.45 -46.06
C THR A 223 -38.83 -5.43 -47.50
N HIS A 224 -37.93 -6.35 -47.86
CA HIS A 224 -37.21 -6.41 -49.14
C HIS A 224 -36.67 -5.04 -49.61
N SER A 225 -36.22 -4.21 -48.67
CA SER A 225 -35.81 -2.84 -48.92
C SER A 225 -34.56 -2.48 -48.12
N THR A 226 -33.72 -1.62 -48.70
CA THR A 226 -32.50 -1.09 -48.06
C THR A 226 -32.83 -0.32 -46.79
N ALA A 227 -33.99 0.34 -46.73
CA ALA A 227 -34.44 1.06 -45.54
C ALA A 227 -34.69 0.11 -44.36
N GLY A 228 -35.24 -1.09 -44.63
CA GLY A 228 -35.44 -2.12 -43.60
C GLY A 228 -34.13 -2.75 -43.12
N THR A 229 -33.14 -2.91 -44.00
CA THR A 229 -31.79 -3.34 -43.61
C THR A 229 -31.15 -2.36 -42.63
N ILE A 230 -31.23 -1.06 -42.92
CA ILE A 230 -30.63 -0.02 -42.06
C ILE A 230 -31.38 0.07 -40.73
N GLY A 231 -32.72 0.07 -40.76
CA GLY A 231 -33.54 0.11 -39.55
C GLY A 231 -33.35 -1.11 -38.66
N GLY A 232 -33.31 -2.30 -39.26
CA GLY A 232 -33.07 -3.56 -38.57
C GLY A 232 -31.67 -3.62 -37.95
N ALA A 233 -30.64 -3.12 -38.65
CA ALA A 233 -29.28 -3.09 -38.12
C ALA A 233 -29.15 -2.14 -36.93
N ALA A 234 -29.78 -0.97 -36.99
CA ALA A 234 -29.82 -0.03 -35.88
C ALA A 234 -30.54 -0.62 -34.65
N ALA A 235 -31.70 -1.25 -34.85
CA ALA A 235 -32.45 -1.89 -33.77
C ALA A 235 -31.68 -3.07 -33.15
N GLY A 236 -31.07 -3.92 -33.97
CA GLY A 236 -30.25 -5.04 -33.52
C GLY A 236 -28.99 -4.61 -32.76
N ALA A 237 -28.36 -3.51 -33.16
CA ALA A 237 -27.24 -2.92 -32.42
C ALA A 237 -27.65 -2.44 -31.04
N VAL A 238 -28.82 -1.78 -30.92
CA VAL A 238 -29.36 -1.30 -29.63
C VAL A 238 -29.71 -2.46 -28.71
N ILE A 239 -30.36 -3.51 -29.23
CA ILE A 239 -30.68 -4.70 -28.43
C ILE A 239 -29.39 -5.42 -27.99
N GLY A 240 -28.43 -5.59 -28.90
CA GLY A 240 -27.13 -6.17 -28.58
C GLY A 240 -26.35 -5.37 -27.53
N HIS A 241 -26.55 -4.05 -27.48
CA HIS A 241 -25.97 -3.16 -26.47
C HIS A 241 -26.67 -3.30 -25.11
N GLU A 242 -28.00 -3.41 -25.07
CA GLU A 242 -28.74 -3.60 -23.81
C GLU A 242 -28.52 -5.00 -23.20
N LEU A 243 -28.25 -6.02 -24.02
CA LEU A 243 -27.91 -7.37 -23.55
C LEU A 243 -26.46 -7.50 -23.03
N SER A 244 -25.58 -6.54 -23.33
CA SER A 244 -24.17 -6.56 -22.90
C SER A 244 -23.89 -5.76 -21.62
N LYS A 245 -24.84 -4.94 -21.18
CA LYS A 245 -24.86 -4.26 -19.88
C LYS A 245 -25.24 -5.20 -18.75
#